data_AF-A0A941A390-F1
#
_entry.id   AF-A0A941A390-F1
#
_cell.length_a   1.000
_cell.length_b   1.000
_cell.length_c   1.000
_cell.angle_alpha   90.00
_cell.angle_beta   90.00
_cell.angle_gamma   90.00
#
_symmetry.space_group_name_H-M   'P 1'
#
loop_
_entity.id
_entity.type
_entity.pdbx_description
1 polymer ?
#
loop_
_entity_poly.entity_id
_entity_poly.type
_entity_poly.pdbx_seq_one_letter_code
_entity_poly.pdbx_strand_id
1 'polypeptide(L)'
;MRMRAIVLVALLVWFFGAASSAQAGTIFVSGHDADFHALVGGNSLGAQNIINRALDFVRDGNTAPILYLQSNTLNIGLGDHVDSEQGLIASGYTAGGGAGNHYVKVDAAGFAAANLALYSAVFLPSDHGGTLTGDDLAAVNARSADLIAYLNAGGGLVAFAEDGFRTPASSGPQPANFGFLPFLATSAPLSEFENGNTLTPFGLSLGLTVSDINGNFSHNVFTSTGGMNIVDLDAGGEILSLAWRGNIGTGGVVPEPASLLLLGTGLVGLRAWRRQK
;
A
#
# COMPACT_ATOMS: atom_id res chain seq x y z
N MET A 1 6.85 59.34 -46.03
CA MET A 1 6.83 59.63 -44.57
C MET A 1 6.86 58.31 -43.83
N ARG A 2 7.85 58.12 -42.95
CA ARG A 2 8.13 56.89 -42.19
C ARG A 2 7.37 56.92 -40.86
N MET A 3 6.67 55.84 -40.49
CA MET A 3 6.25 55.55 -39.10
C MET A 3 6.27 54.03 -38.94
N ARG A 4 7.41 53.47 -38.49
CA ARG A 4 7.75 53.12 -37.09
C ARG A 4 6.89 51.97 -36.54
N ALA A 5 7.57 50.82 -36.42
CA ALA A 5 7.16 49.61 -35.75
C ALA A 5 6.80 49.85 -34.28
N ILE A 6 5.81 49.11 -33.78
CA ILE A 6 5.71 48.73 -32.38
C ILE A 6 5.66 47.20 -32.38
N VAL A 7 6.83 46.61 -32.14
CA VAL A 7 6.98 45.19 -31.79
C VAL A 7 6.54 45.08 -30.34
N LEU A 8 5.37 44.51 -30.08
CA LEU A 8 5.00 44.08 -28.73
C LEU A 8 5.62 42.69 -28.51
N VAL A 9 6.83 42.66 -27.95
CA VAL A 9 7.44 41.45 -27.41
C VAL A 9 6.64 41.09 -26.15
N ALA A 10 5.67 40.17 -26.28
CA ALA A 10 5.10 39.50 -25.12
C ALA A 10 6.17 38.52 -24.59
N LEU A 11 6.91 38.97 -23.58
CA LEU A 11 7.73 38.12 -22.72
C LEU A 11 6.80 37.16 -21.97
N LEU A 12 6.45 36.04 -22.62
CA LEU A 12 5.95 34.86 -21.93
C LEU A 12 7.14 34.25 -21.19
N VAL A 13 7.37 34.72 -19.97
CA VAL A 13 8.25 34.05 -19.01
C VAL A 13 7.53 32.75 -18.65
N TRP A 14 7.89 31.67 -19.35
CA TRP A 14 7.58 30.31 -18.89
C TRP A 14 8.41 30.09 -17.63
N PHE A 15 7.82 30.38 -16.47
CA PHE A 15 8.22 29.76 -15.23
C PHE A 15 7.88 28.27 -15.33
N PHE A 16 8.73 27.51 -16.03
CA PHE A 16 8.93 26.12 -15.68
C PHE A 16 9.67 26.11 -14.33
N GLY A 17 8.95 26.43 -13.26
CA GLY A 17 9.35 25.91 -11.96
C GLY A 17 9.38 24.41 -12.14
N ALA A 18 10.57 23.81 -12.06
CA ALA A 18 10.67 22.39 -11.88
C ALA A 18 9.76 22.07 -10.69
N ALA A 19 8.61 21.45 -10.95
CA ALA A 19 7.88 20.77 -9.91
C ALA A 19 8.91 19.78 -9.37
N SER A 20 9.46 20.07 -8.19
CA SER A 20 10.15 19.05 -7.42
C SER A 20 9.19 17.88 -7.41
N SER A 21 9.57 16.74 -7.99
CA SER A 21 8.85 15.50 -7.78
C SER A 21 8.75 15.37 -6.27
N ALA A 22 7.57 15.65 -5.70
CA ALA A 22 7.30 15.24 -4.34
C ALA A 22 7.63 13.74 -4.34
N GLN A 23 8.52 13.32 -3.46
CA GLN A 23 8.92 11.93 -3.38
C GLN A 23 7.68 11.14 -2.97
N ALA A 24 7.02 10.60 -3.98
CA ALA A 24 5.73 9.96 -3.86
C ALA A 24 5.91 8.63 -3.12
N GLY A 25 5.24 8.49 -1.98
CA GLY A 25 5.16 7.22 -1.29
C GLY A 25 4.38 6.18 -2.07
N THR A 26 4.54 4.95 -1.64
CA THR A 26 3.99 3.77 -2.32
C THR A 26 3.35 2.84 -1.31
N ILE A 27 2.12 2.43 -1.61
CA ILE A 27 1.29 1.65 -0.69
C ILE A 27 0.78 0.45 -1.45
N PHE A 28 0.83 -0.71 -0.80
CA PHE A 28 0.13 -1.93 -1.21
C PHE A 28 -0.60 -2.48 0.01
N VAL A 29 -1.92 -2.58 -0.08
CA VAL A 29 -2.76 -3.19 0.94
C VAL A 29 -3.59 -4.31 0.31
N SER A 30 -3.83 -5.38 1.05
CA SER A 30 -4.49 -6.55 0.51
C SER A 30 -5.28 -7.31 1.56
N GLY A 31 -6.39 -7.91 1.12
CA GLY A 31 -7.15 -8.90 1.88
C GLY A 31 -6.58 -10.32 1.82
N HIS A 32 -5.52 -10.54 1.03
CA HIS A 32 -4.74 -11.77 1.04
C HIS A 32 -3.91 -11.87 2.33
N ASP A 33 -3.88 -13.02 2.98
CA ASP A 33 -2.94 -13.38 4.07
C ASP A 33 -1.70 -14.11 3.50
N ALA A 34 -1.06 -13.47 2.52
CA ALA A 34 0.06 -14.05 1.78
C ALA A 34 1.24 -14.47 2.68
N ASP A 35 1.42 -13.82 3.83
CA ASP A 35 2.42 -14.18 4.83
C ASP A 35 2.15 -15.54 5.50
N PHE A 36 0.88 -15.93 5.70
CA PHE A 36 0.51 -17.29 6.10
C PHE A 36 0.67 -18.27 4.93
N HIS A 37 0.09 -17.90 3.78
CA HIS A 37 0.00 -18.82 2.66
C HIS A 37 1.32 -19.07 1.92
N ALA A 38 2.33 -18.23 2.15
CA ALA A 38 3.70 -18.49 1.71
C ALA A 38 4.29 -19.79 2.26
N LEU A 39 3.68 -20.38 3.30
CA LEU A 39 4.08 -21.62 3.95
C LEU A 39 3.03 -22.73 3.88
N VAL A 40 1.75 -22.35 3.99
CA VAL A 40 0.63 -23.28 4.16
C VAL A 40 -0.40 -23.06 3.07
N GLY A 41 -1.17 -24.08 2.70
CA GLY A 41 -2.26 -23.95 1.73
C GLY A 41 -1.94 -24.47 0.33
N GLY A 42 -2.76 -24.07 -0.64
CA GLY A 42 -2.76 -24.65 -1.98
C GLY A 42 -1.77 -24.01 -2.95
N ASN A 43 -1.32 -22.78 -2.68
CA ASN A 43 -0.52 -21.99 -3.61
C ASN A 43 0.53 -21.10 -2.92
N SER A 44 1.51 -21.73 -2.28
CA SER A 44 2.58 -20.99 -1.59
C SER A 44 3.47 -20.16 -2.51
N LEU A 45 3.69 -20.60 -3.75
CA LEU A 45 4.46 -19.82 -4.72
C LEU A 45 3.72 -18.52 -5.10
N GLY A 46 2.41 -18.58 -5.29
CA GLY A 46 1.60 -17.39 -5.54
C GLY A 46 1.63 -16.41 -4.38
N ALA A 47 1.48 -16.89 -3.15
CA ALA A 47 1.59 -16.06 -1.95
C ALA A 47 2.98 -15.39 -1.81
N GLN A 48 4.07 -16.14 -2.04
CA GLN A 48 5.42 -15.58 -2.07
C GLN A 48 5.59 -14.53 -3.18
N ASN A 49 4.98 -14.76 -4.35
CA ASN A 49 5.00 -13.78 -5.43
C ASN A 49 4.22 -12.51 -5.06
N ILE A 50 3.08 -12.60 -4.36
CA ILE A 50 2.36 -11.42 -3.85
C ILE A 50 3.28 -10.60 -2.93
N ILE A 51 3.94 -11.24 -1.96
CA ILE A 51 4.90 -10.57 -1.05
C ILE A 51 6.00 -9.86 -1.86
N ASN A 52 6.59 -10.56 -2.81
CA ASN A 52 7.68 -10.03 -3.62
C ASN A 52 7.24 -8.87 -4.51
N ARG A 53 6.09 -8.97 -5.20
CA ARG A 53 5.58 -7.89 -6.07
C ARG A 53 5.13 -6.68 -5.27
N ALA A 54 4.49 -6.89 -4.12
CA ALA A 54 4.13 -5.80 -3.21
C ALA A 54 5.39 -5.05 -2.75
N LEU A 55 6.42 -5.77 -2.29
CA LEU A 55 7.65 -5.15 -1.80
C LEU A 55 8.49 -4.52 -2.93
N ASP A 56 8.58 -5.15 -4.09
CA ASP A 56 9.23 -4.54 -5.27
C ASP A 56 8.54 -3.21 -5.64
N PHE A 57 7.20 -3.20 -5.66
CA PHE A 57 6.42 -2.01 -5.98
C PHE A 57 6.59 -0.90 -4.94
N VAL A 58 6.50 -1.23 -3.64
CA VAL A 58 6.56 -0.20 -2.60
C VAL A 58 7.96 0.28 -2.30
N ARG A 59 8.98 -0.53 -2.56
CA ARG A 59 10.36 -0.07 -2.37
C ARG A 59 10.82 0.83 -3.50
N ASP A 60 10.24 0.69 -4.70
CA ASP A 60 10.57 1.50 -5.89
C ASP A 60 12.09 1.64 -6.13
N GLY A 61 12.82 0.53 -5.95
CA GLY A 61 14.28 0.47 -6.06
C GLY A 61 15.07 0.87 -4.82
N ASN A 62 14.43 1.32 -3.74
CA ASN A 62 15.09 1.56 -2.45
C ASN A 62 15.57 0.25 -1.82
N THR A 63 16.88 0.12 -1.67
CA THR A 63 17.52 -1.10 -1.17
C THR A 63 17.69 -1.14 0.35
N ALA A 64 17.33 -0.10 1.11
CA ALA A 64 17.35 -0.13 2.59
C ALA A 64 16.53 -1.32 3.14
N PRO A 65 16.81 -1.82 4.36
CA PRO A 65 16.04 -2.93 4.92
C PRO A 65 14.56 -2.56 5.10
N ILE A 66 13.69 -3.54 5.19
CA ILE A 66 12.28 -3.31 5.56
C ILE A 66 12.13 -3.36 7.08
N LEU A 67 11.21 -2.58 7.64
CA LEU A 67 10.80 -2.68 9.03
C LEU A 67 9.65 -3.68 9.13
N TYR A 68 9.91 -4.82 9.79
CA TYR A 68 8.93 -5.88 9.98
C TYR A 68 8.34 -5.81 11.39
N LEU A 69 7.01 -5.68 11.50
CA LEU A 69 6.33 -5.64 12.79
C LEU A 69 5.78 -7.01 13.19
N GLN A 70 6.22 -7.52 14.34
CA GLN A 70 5.65 -8.69 14.99
C GLN A 70 6.03 -8.67 16.48
N SER A 71 5.07 -8.35 17.36
CA SER A 71 5.31 -8.33 18.81
C SER A 71 5.53 -9.70 19.43
N ASN A 72 4.77 -10.70 18.98
CA ASN A 72 4.84 -12.05 19.50
C ASN A 72 4.29 -13.07 18.50
N THR A 73 4.30 -14.35 18.87
CA THR A 73 3.77 -15.46 18.07
C THR A 73 2.65 -16.20 18.81
N LEU A 74 2.02 -15.58 19.81
CA LEU A 74 1.03 -16.25 20.65
C LEU A 74 -0.20 -16.69 19.86
N ASN A 75 -0.57 -15.96 18.80
CA ASN A 75 -1.66 -16.32 17.89
C ASN A 75 -1.47 -17.71 17.24
N ILE A 76 -0.22 -18.20 17.08
CA ILE A 76 0.05 -19.56 16.56
C ILE A 76 -0.64 -20.64 17.42
N GLY A 77 -0.77 -20.40 18.73
CA GLY A 77 -1.45 -21.30 19.64
C GLY A 77 -2.95 -21.48 19.38
N LEU A 78 -3.57 -20.61 18.57
CA LEU A 78 -4.99 -20.70 18.20
C LEU A 78 -5.25 -21.80 17.14
N GLY A 79 -4.21 -22.30 16.47
CA GLY A 79 -4.26 -23.45 15.57
C GLY A 79 -4.54 -23.12 14.09
N ASP A 80 -4.81 -21.86 13.79
CA ASP A 80 -5.13 -21.31 12.48
C ASP A 80 -4.27 -20.08 12.14
N HIS A 81 -3.06 -20.04 12.71
CA HIS A 81 -2.01 -19.08 12.38
C HIS A 81 -0.66 -19.77 12.24
N VAL A 82 0.24 -19.15 11.49
CA VAL A 82 1.67 -19.50 11.43
C VAL A 82 2.53 -18.28 11.76
N ASP A 83 3.83 -18.50 11.91
CA ASP A 83 4.77 -17.41 12.08
C ASP A 83 4.97 -16.67 10.74
N SER A 84 4.37 -15.48 10.59
CA SER A 84 4.48 -14.63 9.39
C SER A 84 5.93 -14.32 9.00
N GLU A 85 6.86 -14.31 9.96
CA GLU A 85 8.29 -14.14 9.68
C GLU A 85 8.81 -15.24 8.75
N GLN A 86 8.32 -16.48 8.92
CA GLN A 86 8.70 -17.59 8.07
C GLN A 86 8.16 -17.44 6.64
N GLY A 87 6.99 -16.83 6.45
CA GLY A 87 6.47 -16.51 5.12
C GLY A 87 7.29 -15.45 4.39
N LEU A 88 7.73 -14.43 5.12
CA LEU A 88 8.67 -13.43 4.63
C LEU A 88 10.04 -14.07 4.27
N ILE A 89 10.55 -14.98 5.10
CA ILE A 89 11.78 -15.75 4.81
C ILE A 89 11.61 -16.62 3.57
N ALA A 90 10.49 -17.34 3.44
CA ALA A 90 10.18 -18.17 2.28
C ALA A 90 10.12 -17.35 0.98
N SER A 91 9.77 -16.07 1.10
CA SER A 91 9.77 -15.10 -0.01
C SER A 91 11.16 -14.56 -0.36
N GLY A 92 12.21 -14.99 0.32
CA GLY A 92 13.61 -14.65 0.00
C GLY A 92 14.19 -13.48 0.79
N TYR A 93 13.56 -13.12 1.91
CA TYR A 93 14.05 -12.10 2.82
C TYR A 93 14.81 -12.70 4.01
N THR A 94 15.80 -11.99 4.53
CA THR A 94 16.62 -12.45 5.66
C THR A 94 16.75 -11.38 6.74
N ALA A 95 16.85 -11.77 8.01
CA ALA A 95 17.03 -10.81 9.08
C ALA A 95 18.34 -10.01 8.91
N GLY A 96 18.28 -8.70 9.07
CA GLY A 96 19.43 -7.82 8.99
C GLY A 96 19.08 -6.36 8.70
N GLY A 97 20.01 -5.46 9.04
CA GLY A 97 19.90 -4.02 8.73
C GLY A 97 20.60 -3.61 7.43
N GLY A 98 21.03 -4.57 6.62
CA GLY A 98 21.78 -4.32 5.38
C GLY A 98 20.91 -3.92 4.20
N ALA A 99 21.53 -3.54 3.10
CA ALA A 99 20.84 -3.29 1.84
C ALA A 99 20.46 -4.59 1.12
N GLY A 100 19.32 -4.61 0.43
CA GLY A 100 18.77 -5.76 -0.30
C GLY A 100 17.51 -6.31 0.35
N ASN A 101 17.32 -7.63 0.22
CA ASN A 101 16.18 -8.36 0.79
C ASN A 101 16.44 -8.68 2.27
N HIS A 102 16.60 -7.62 3.07
CA HIS A 102 16.76 -7.71 4.50
C HIS A 102 15.60 -7.07 5.25
N TYR A 103 15.29 -7.60 6.44
CA TYR A 103 14.32 -7.03 7.36
C TYR A 103 14.89 -6.82 8.77
N VAL A 104 14.42 -5.78 9.42
CA VAL A 104 14.61 -5.57 10.86
C VAL A 104 13.27 -5.81 11.54
N LYS A 105 13.21 -6.86 12.36
CA LYS A 105 12.03 -7.19 13.18
C LYS A 105 11.96 -6.27 14.40
N VAL A 106 10.77 -5.73 14.67
CA VAL A 106 10.45 -4.96 15.88
C VAL A 106 9.13 -5.44 16.48
N ASP A 107 8.99 -5.26 17.79
CA ASP A 107 7.70 -5.35 18.47
C ASP A 107 6.98 -3.99 18.45
N ALA A 108 5.79 -3.92 19.04
CA ALA A 108 4.98 -2.71 19.12
C ALA A 108 5.72 -1.51 19.76
N ALA A 109 6.50 -1.76 20.81
CA ALA A 109 7.29 -0.72 21.48
C ALA A 109 8.45 -0.23 20.60
N GLY A 110 9.16 -1.15 19.94
CA GLY A 110 10.20 -0.86 18.98
C GLY A 110 9.66 -0.09 17.77
N PHE A 111 8.49 -0.48 17.25
CA PHE A 111 7.81 0.24 16.18
C PHE A 111 7.42 1.66 16.62
N ALA A 112 6.91 1.83 17.84
CA ALA A 112 6.57 3.14 18.38
C ALA A 112 7.78 4.09 18.43
N ALA A 113 8.98 3.56 18.64
CA ALA A 113 10.23 4.34 18.71
C ALA A 113 11.04 4.39 17.40
N ALA A 114 10.68 3.59 16.39
CA ALA A 114 11.48 3.42 15.18
C ALA A 114 11.56 4.70 14.35
N ASN A 115 12.76 5.03 13.86
CA ASN A 115 12.95 6.03 12.82
C ASN A 115 12.64 5.41 11.45
N LEU A 116 11.42 5.65 10.95
CA LEU A 116 10.93 5.05 9.70
C LEU A 116 11.80 5.39 8.47
N ALA A 117 12.49 6.53 8.48
CA ALA A 117 13.35 6.97 7.37
C ALA A 117 14.58 6.06 7.12
N LEU A 118 14.88 5.14 8.03
CA LEU A 118 15.95 4.14 7.86
C LEU A 118 15.52 2.93 7.02
N TYR A 119 14.23 2.81 6.70
CA TYR A 119 13.65 1.62 6.10
C TYR A 119 13.05 1.93 4.73
N SER A 120 13.19 1.00 3.79
CA SER A 120 12.62 1.12 2.45
C SER A 120 11.11 0.91 2.44
N ALA A 121 10.62 0.06 3.33
CA ALA A 121 9.21 -0.17 3.54
C ALA A 121 8.91 -0.57 4.98
N VAL A 122 7.68 -0.33 5.42
CA VAL A 122 7.06 -1.00 6.56
C VAL A 122 6.28 -2.21 6.04
N PHE A 123 6.47 -3.36 6.67
CA PHE A 123 5.74 -4.59 6.38
C PHE A 123 4.88 -4.97 7.59
N LEU A 124 3.57 -5.01 7.38
CA LEU A 124 2.58 -5.44 8.35
C LEU A 124 2.01 -6.81 7.92
N PRO A 125 2.23 -7.88 8.69
CA PRO A 125 1.64 -9.19 8.41
C PRO A 125 0.12 -9.16 8.58
N SER A 126 -0.56 -10.24 8.20
CA SER A 126 -2.00 -10.39 8.42
C SER A 126 -2.34 -10.61 9.91
N ASP A 127 -3.55 -10.22 10.32
CA ASP A 127 -4.10 -10.55 11.65
C ASP A 127 -4.79 -11.93 11.68
N HIS A 128 -5.27 -12.41 10.54
CA HIS A 128 -5.79 -13.76 10.32
C HIS A 128 -4.76 -14.59 9.57
N GLY A 129 -4.44 -15.79 10.08
CA GLY A 129 -3.34 -16.59 9.54
C GLY A 129 -1.97 -16.06 9.99
N GLY A 130 -1.78 -14.74 10.02
CA GLY A 130 -0.52 -14.12 10.44
C GLY A 130 -0.37 -13.84 11.93
N THR A 131 0.68 -13.10 12.28
CA THR A 131 1.07 -12.80 13.67
C THR A 131 0.75 -11.36 14.10
N LEU A 132 0.03 -10.57 13.29
CA LEU A 132 -0.33 -9.21 13.69
C LEU A 132 -1.26 -9.23 14.91
N THR A 133 -0.87 -8.50 15.96
CA THR A 133 -1.63 -8.42 17.21
C THR A 133 -2.29 -7.05 17.41
N GLY A 134 -3.06 -6.90 18.49
CA GLY A 134 -3.76 -5.67 18.81
C GLY A 134 -2.83 -4.62 19.35
N ASP A 135 -1.75 -5.04 20.01
CA ASP A 135 -0.67 -4.16 20.44
C ASP A 135 0.09 -3.64 19.22
N ASP A 136 0.33 -4.51 18.22
CA ASP A 136 0.89 -4.10 16.93
C ASP A 136 -0.02 -3.08 16.24
N LEU A 137 -1.30 -3.41 16.05
CA LEU A 137 -2.29 -2.51 15.44
C LEU A 137 -2.42 -1.19 16.21
N ALA A 138 -2.43 -1.21 17.54
CA ALA A 138 -2.47 -0.01 18.36
C ALA A 138 -1.23 0.86 18.15
N ALA A 139 -0.03 0.27 18.09
CA ALA A 139 1.21 1.00 17.84
C ALA A 139 1.24 1.61 16.42
N VAL A 140 0.78 0.88 15.40
CA VAL A 140 0.72 1.38 14.02
C VAL A 140 -0.33 2.48 13.90
N ASN A 141 -1.53 2.30 14.47
CA ASN A 141 -2.61 3.30 14.47
C ASN A 141 -2.21 4.58 15.20
N ALA A 142 -1.52 4.48 16.34
CA ALA A 142 -1.00 5.64 17.07
C ALA A 142 0.01 6.46 16.24
N ARG A 143 0.65 5.83 15.26
CA ARG A 143 1.62 6.45 14.34
C ARG A 143 1.04 6.79 12.96
N SER A 144 -0.29 6.83 12.79
CA SER A 144 -0.91 7.16 11.49
C SER A 144 -0.34 8.45 10.85
N ALA A 145 -0.20 9.53 11.62
CA ALA A 145 0.36 10.78 11.12
C ALA A 145 1.83 10.64 10.68
N ASP A 146 2.64 9.89 11.45
CA ASP A 146 4.04 9.62 11.11
C ASP A 146 4.15 8.74 9.86
N LEU A 147 3.28 7.74 9.72
CA LEU A 147 3.22 6.86 8.55
C LEU A 147 2.85 7.65 7.29
N ILE A 148 1.87 8.54 7.37
CA ILE A 148 1.53 9.45 6.27
C ILE A 148 2.73 10.33 5.91
N ALA A 149 3.43 10.88 6.90
CA ALA A 149 4.63 11.69 6.67
C ALA A 149 5.78 10.88 6.04
N TYR A 150 5.99 9.65 6.51
CA TYR A 150 6.97 8.70 5.97
C TYR A 150 6.66 8.33 4.52
N LEU A 151 5.41 7.99 4.21
CA LEU A 151 4.94 7.71 2.86
C LEU A 151 5.15 8.94 1.97
N ASN A 152 4.70 10.13 2.39
CA ASN A 152 4.91 11.37 1.63
C ASN A 152 6.40 11.81 1.50
N ALA A 153 7.32 11.15 2.21
CA ALA A 153 8.77 11.32 2.07
C ALA A 153 9.41 10.26 1.15
N GLY A 154 8.61 9.42 0.48
CA GLY A 154 9.06 8.35 -0.42
C GLY A 154 9.21 6.99 0.26
N GLY A 155 8.64 6.80 1.45
CA GLY A 155 8.57 5.50 2.12
C GLY A 155 7.57 4.54 1.45
N GLY A 156 7.75 3.24 1.71
CA GLY A 156 6.86 2.17 1.24
C GLY A 156 6.04 1.53 2.37
N LEU A 157 4.85 1.01 2.06
CA LEU A 157 4.03 0.27 3.01
C LEU A 157 3.37 -0.95 2.35
N VAL A 158 3.62 -2.13 2.90
CA VAL A 158 2.86 -3.35 2.62
C VAL A 158 2.06 -3.72 3.86
N ALA A 159 0.75 -3.92 3.71
CA ALA A 159 -0.09 -4.47 4.76
C ALA A 159 -1.01 -5.57 4.20
N PHE A 160 -1.01 -6.73 4.87
CA PHE A 160 -1.87 -7.85 4.52
C PHE A 160 -3.14 -7.88 5.37
N ALA A 161 -3.91 -8.96 5.22
CA ALA A 161 -5.29 -9.03 5.65
C ALA A 161 -5.52 -8.61 7.10
N GLU A 162 -6.59 -7.83 7.31
CA GLU A 162 -7.12 -7.47 8.62
C GLU A 162 -8.61 -7.86 8.67
N ASP A 163 -8.91 -9.00 9.30
CA ASP A 163 -10.24 -9.62 9.32
C ASP A 163 -11.17 -8.99 10.38
N GLY A 164 -10.64 -8.27 11.37
CA GLY A 164 -11.48 -7.60 12.36
C GLY A 164 -12.22 -8.55 13.34
N PHE A 165 -11.95 -9.85 13.32
CA PHE A 165 -12.69 -10.86 14.09
C PHE A 165 -11.87 -11.52 15.18
N ARG A 166 -10.54 -11.55 15.04
CA ARG A 166 -9.69 -12.15 16.05
C ARG A 166 -9.33 -11.09 17.07
N THR A 167 -9.89 -11.25 18.28
CA THR A 167 -9.32 -10.57 19.44
C THR A 167 -7.85 -11.01 19.47
N PRO A 168 -6.91 -10.10 19.21
CA PRO A 168 -5.53 -10.53 19.12
C PRO A 168 -5.07 -11.04 20.48
N ALA A 169 -3.89 -11.65 20.55
CA ALA A 169 -3.24 -12.02 21.81
C ALA A 169 -2.89 -10.81 22.73
N SER A 170 -3.61 -9.70 22.67
CA SER A 170 -3.54 -8.59 23.62
C SER A 170 -4.90 -8.21 24.20
N SER A 171 -4.86 -7.68 25.43
CA SER A 171 -6.02 -7.29 26.22
C SER A 171 -6.57 -5.94 25.76
N GLY A 172 -7.49 -5.91 24.80
CA GLY A 172 -8.17 -4.69 24.38
C GLY A 172 -9.19 -4.91 23.26
N PRO A 173 -10.08 -3.94 23.00
CA PRO A 173 -10.92 -3.98 21.81
C PRO A 173 -10.03 -3.97 20.57
N GLN A 174 -10.39 -4.76 19.55
CA GLN A 174 -9.67 -4.77 18.29
C GLN A 174 -9.68 -3.37 17.68
N PRO A 175 -8.51 -2.80 17.33
CA PRO A 175 -8.45 -1.53 16.63
C PRO A 175 -9.14 -1.62 15.26
N ALA A 176 -9.50 -0.47 14.67
CA ALA A 176 -10.10 -0.45 13.34
C ALA A 176 -9.15 -1.02 12.28
N ASN A 177 -9.68 -1.86 11.40
CA ASN A 177 -8.92 -2.46 10.30
C ASN A 177 -8.30 -1.36 9.42
N PHE A 178 -7.00 -1.50 9.14
CA PHE A 178 -6.18 -0.52 8.43
C PHE A 178 -6.28 0.90 9.02
N GLY A 179 -6.56 1.03 10.32
CA GLY A 179 -6.84 2.31 10.98
C GLY A 179 -5.72 3.36 10.86
N PHE A 180 -4.50 2.91 10.56
CA PHE A 180 -3.33 3.75 10.29
C PHE A 180 -3.40 4.46 8.92
N LEU A 181 -4.25 3.97 8.01
CA LEU A 181 -4.69 4.65 6.79
C LEU A 181 -6.20 4.97 6.94
N PRO A 182 -6.57 6.04 7.64
CA PRO A 182 -7.97 6.28 8.06
C PRO A 182 -8.97 6.44 6.91
N PHE A 183 -8.49 6.71 5.70
CA PHE A 183 -9.31 6.76 4.48
C PHE A 183 -9.67 5.37 3.93
N LEU A 184 -9.05 4.30 4.45
CA LEU A 184 -9.36 2.90 4.16
C LEU A 184 -10.18 2.22 5.25
N ALA A 185 -10.86 2.99 6.09
CA ALA A 185 -11.75 2.51 7.16
C ALA A 185 -13.02 1.76 6.67
N THR A 186 -12.91 1.06 5.55
CA THR A 186 -13.98 0.43 4.81
C THR A 186 -13.61 -0.99 4.37
N SER A 187 -12.75 -1.69 5.12
CA SER A 187 -12.60 -3.14 4.93
C SER A 187 -13.77 -3.85 5.62
N ALA A 188 -14.39 -4.79 4.90
CA ALA A 188 -15.39 -5.68 5.43
C ALA A 188 -14.74 -7.05 5.64
N PRO A 189 -14.96 -7.69 6.79
CA PRO A 189 -14.44 -9.02 7.01
C PRO A 189 -14.95 -10.02 5.98
N LEU A 190 -14.08 -10.93 5.56
CA LEU A 190 -14.37 -12.01 4.62
C LEU A 190 -13.71 -13.30 5.13
N SER A 191 -14.14 -14.44 4.63
CA SER A 191 -13.34 -15.66 4.65
C SER A 191 -13.71 -16.45 3.42
N GLU A 192 -12.87 -16.36 2.40
CA GLU A 192 -13.16 -16.92 1.09
C GLU A 192 -11.94 -17.66 0.54
N PHE A 193 -12.19 -18.85 -0.02
CA PHE A 193 -11.19 -19.55 -0.84
C PHE A 193 -11.06 -18.84 -2.18
N GLU A 194 -9.85 -18.44 -2.51
CA GLU A 194 -9.54 -17.67 -3.71
C GLU A 194 -9.69 -18.53 -4.97
N ASN A 195 -10.80 -18.34 -5.67
CA ASN A 195 -11.06 -19.03 -6.91
C ASN A 195 -11.89 -18.17 -7.85
N GLY A 196 -11.34 -17.89 -9.04
CA GLY A 196 -11.95 -16.99 -9.99
C GLY A 196 -11.58 -15.53 -9.75
N ASN A 197 -10.61 -15.26 -8.87
CA ASN A 197 -10.06 -13.92 -8.67
C ASN A 197 -9.40 -13.43 -9.96
N THR A 198 -9.52 -12.13 -10.22
CA THR A 198 -9.04 -11.50 -11.45
C THR A 198 -8.13 -10.32 -11.16
N LEU A 199 -7.09 -10.14 -11.99
CA LEU A 199 -6.25 -8.94 -11.95
C LEU A 199 -6.83 -7.85 -12.84
N THR A 200 -6.73 -6.61 -12.37
CA THR A 200 -6.92 -5.45 -13.24
C THR A 200 -5.67 -5.24 -14.12
N PRO A 201 -5.75 -4.39 -15.16
CA PRO A 201 -4.56 -3.97 -15.91
C PRO A 201 -3.46 -3.36 -15.02
N PHE A 202 -3.86 -2.70 -13.92
CA PHE A 202 -2.90 -2.16 -12.96
C PHE A 202 -2.22 -3.27 -12.16
N GLY A 203 -2.96 -4.26 -11.65
CA GLY A 203 -2.36 -5.41 -10.96
C GLY A 203 -1.39 -6.20 -11.84
N LEU A 204 -1.73 -6.41 -13.12
CA LEU A 204 -0.81 -7.00 -14.11
C LEU A 204 0.48 -6.16 -14.29
N SER A 205 0.38 -4.84 -14.22
CA SER A 205 1.54 -3.94 -14.35
C SER A 205 2.52 -4.04 -13.18
N LEU A 206 2.07 -4.57 -12.02
CA LEU A 206 2.93 -4.87 -10.87
C LEU A 206 3.72 -6.18 -11.05
N GLY A 207 3.46 -6.93 -12.14
CA GLY A 207 4.10 -8.23 -12.40
C GLY A 207 3.42 -9.40 -11.68
N LEU A 208 2.20 -9.21 -11.17
CA LEU A 208 1.34 -10.28 -10.69
C LEU A 208 0.71 -11.04 -11.86
N THR A 209 0.39 -12.30 -11.61
CA THR A 209 -0.33 -13.19 -12.52
C THR A 209 -1.59 -13.73 -11.86
N VAL A 210 -2.57 -14.18 -12.65
CA VAL A 210 -3.81 -14.76 -12.11
C VAL A 210 -3.52 -15.99 -11.24
N SER A 211 -2.45 -16.74 -11.56
CA SER A 211 -2.00 -17.85 -10.73
C SER A 211 -1.39 -17.44 -9.40
N ASP A 212 -1.02 -16.16 -9.20
CA ASP A 212 -0.51 -15.72 -7.90
C ASP A 212 -1.64 -15.49 -6.89
N ILE A 213 -2.81 -15.03 -7.36
CA ILE A 213 -3.94 -14.56 -6.55
C ILE A 213 -5.10 -15.56 -6.44
N ASN A 214 -4.89 -16.81 -6.83
CA ASN A 214 -5.87 -17.89 -6.73
C ASN A 214 -5.26 -19.12 -6.05
N GLY A 215 -6.04 -19.85 -5.27
CA GLY A 215 -5.62 -21.10 -4.62
C GLY A 215 -5.25 -20.99 -3.14
N ASN A 216 -5.41 -19.81 -2.54
CA ASN A 216 -5.25 -19.56 -1.10
C ASN A 216 -6.54 -18.98 -0.51
N PHE A 217 -6.47 -18.05 0.45
CA PHE A 217 -7.61 -17.42 1.11
C PHE A 217 -7.48 -15.90 1.23
N SER A 218 -8.63 -15.24 1.25
CA SER A 218 -8.75 -13.82 1.58
C SER A 218 -9.65 -13.62 2.78
N HIS A 219 -9.27 -12.67 3.65
CA HIS A 219 -9.90 -12.47 4.96
C HIS A 219 -10.56 -11.09 5.14
N ASN A 220 -10.45 -10.23 4.14
CA ASN A 220 -11.25 -9.02 4.05
C ASN A 220 -11.38 -8.56 2.59
N VAL A 221 -12.36 -7.71 2.34
CA VAL A 221 -12.51 -6.95 1.09
C VAL A 221 -12.59 -5.46 1.37
N PHE A 222 -12.10 -4.64 0.45
CA PHE A 222 -12.22 -3.19 0.50
C PHE A 222 -13.50 -2.72 -0.20
N THR A 223 -14.38 -2.04 0.54
CA THR A 223 -15.62 -1.47 -0.01
C THR A 223 -15.44 -0.07 -0.60
N SER A 224 -14.25 0.52 -0.48
CA SER A 224 -13.85 1.76 -1.14
C SER A 224 -12.35 1.73 -1.46
N THR A 225 -11.92 2.50 -2.46
CA THR A 225 -10.51 2.54 -2.87
C THR A 225 -9.67 3.58 -2.13
N GLY A 226 -10.30 4.54 -1.44
CA GLY A 226 -9.61 5.75 -0.97
C GLY A 226 -8.94 6.56 -2.11
N GLY A 227 -9.34 6.31 -3.36
CA GLY A 227 -8.73 6.84 -4.58
C GLY A 227 -7.51 6.06 -5.10
N MET A 228 -7.10 4.97 -4.44
CA MET A 228 -6.05 4.08 -4.93
C MET A 228 -6.50 3.26 -6.15
N ASN A 229 -5.54 2.63 -6.82
CA ASN A 229 -5.83 1.73 -7.93
C ASN A 229 -6.16 0.33 -7.41
N ILE A 230 -7.19 -0.28 -7.99
CA ILE A 230 -7.55 -1.67 -7.75
C ILE A 230 -6.50 -2.57 -8.40
N VAL A 231 -5.96 -3.52 -7.65
CA VAL A 231 -4.98 -4.50 -8.13
C VAL A 231 -5.70 -5.75 -8.62
N ASP A 232 -6.58 -6.30 -7.80
CA ASP A 232 -7.38 -7.48 -8.07
C ASP A 232 -8.76 -7.41 -7.45
N LEU A 233 -9.61 -8.32 -7.92
CA LEU A 233 -10.98 -8.50 -7.49
C LEU A 233 -11.22 -9.98 -7.23
N ASP A 234 -12.10 -10.30 -6.30
CA ASP A 234 -12.60 -11.65 -6.13
C ASP A 234 -13.55 -12.08 -7.29
N ALA A 235 -14.11 -13.28 -7.20
CA ALA A 235 -15.07 -13.77 -8.18
C ALA A 235 -16.42 -13.02 -8.18
N GLY A 236 -16.77 -12.37 -7.07
CA GLY A 236 -17.94 -11.52 -6.91
C GLY A 236 -17.76 -10.09 -7.43
N GLY A 237 -16.52 -9.69 -7.75
CA GLY A 237 -16.14 -8.34 -8.15
C GLY A 237 -15.85 -7.40 -6.98
N GLU A 238 -15.57 -7.93 -5.79
CA GLU A 238 -15.20 -7.15 -4.61
C GLU A 238 -13.70 -6.84 -4.55
N ILE A 239 -13.41 -5.76 -3.84
CA ILE A 239 -12.13 -5.21 -3.40
C ILE A 239 -11.07 -6.14 -2.80
N LEU A 240 -10.21 -6.89 -3.49
CA LEU A 240 -9.19 -7.68 -2.74
C LEU A 240 -7.93 -6.88 -2.40
N SER A 241 -7.32 -6.19 -3.35
CA SER A 241 -6.08 -5.44 -3.12
C SER A 241 -6.09 -4.06 -3.77
N LEU A 242 -5.43 -3.12 -3.11
CA LEU A 242 -5.29 -1.74 -3.56
C LEU A 242 -3.82 -1.33 -3.53
N ALA A 243 -3.41 -0.53 -4.51
CA ALA A 243 -2.09 0.07 -4.49
C ALA A 243 -2.07 1.49 -5.08
N TRP A 244 -1.12 2.28 -4.58
CA TRP A 244 -0.97 3.68 -4.95
C TRP A 244 0.48 4.10 -4.95
N ARG A 245 0.79 5.04 -5.84
CA ARG A 245 2.04 5.79 -5.85
C ARG A 245 1.70 7.27 -6.00
N GLY A 246 2.05 8.06 -5.00
CA GLY A 246 1.72 9.47 -4.95
C GLY A 246 1.60 9.98 -3.53
N ASN A 247 1.30 11.25 -3.39
CA ASN A 247 1.01 11.83 -2.09
C ASN A 247 -0.31 11.28 -1.54
N ILE A 248 -0.36 11.14 -0.21
CA ILE A 248 -1.57 10.78 0.54
C ILE A 248 -1.84 11.79 1.64
N GLY A 249 -3.12 11.95 1.97
CA GLY A 249 -3.58 12.70 3.14
C GLY A 249 -4.49 11.84 4.00
N THR A 250 -5.00 12.41 5.09
CA THR A 250 -5.94 11.73 5.97
C THR A 250 -7.26 11.37 5.30
N GLY A 251 -7.60 12.01 4.18
CA GLY A 251 -8.81 11.77 3.40
C GLY A 251 -8.64 10.90 2.15
N GLY A 252 -7.45 10.33 1.91
CA GLY A 252 -7.17 9.52 0.73
C GLY A 252 -5.97 9.99 -0.07
N VAL A 253 -5.85 9.46 -1.29
CA VAL A 253 -4.81 9.88 -2.23
C VAL A 253 -5.01 11.34 -2.65
N VAL A 254 -3.93 12.09 -2.77
CA VAL A 254 -3.97 13.48 -3.24
C VAL A 254 -3.73 13.49 -4.75
N PRO A 255 -4.68 13.97 -5.58
CA PRO A 255 -4.47 14.05 -7.02
C PRO A 255 -3.26 14.94 -7.34
N GLU A 256 -2.39 14.45 -8.22
CA GLU A 256 -1.23 15.23 -8.68
C GLU A 256 -1.68 16.56 -9.32
N PRO A 257 -0.97 17.69 -9.07
CA PRO A 257 -1.34 19.00 -9.61
C PRO A 257 -1.46 19.04 -11.14
N ALA A 258 -0.70 18.18 -11.85
CA ALA A 258 -0.76 18.07 -13.30
C ALA A 258 -2.14 17.59 -13.81
N SER A 259 -2.81 16.72 -13.05
CA SER A 259 -4.17 16.24 -13.34
C SER A 259 -5.18 17.39 -13.32
N LEU A 260 -5.01 18.32 -12.36
CA LEU A 260 -5.83 19.52 -12.23
C LEU A 260 -5.55 20.54 -13.33
N LEU A 261 -4.28 20.69 -13.74
CA LEU A 261 -3.88 21.58 -14.82
C LEU A 261 -4.44 21.12 -16.18
N LEU A 262 -4.42 19.81 -16.44
CA LEU A 262 -4.96 19.21 -17.67
C LEU A 262 -6.50 19.37 -17.73
N LEU A 263 -7.21 19.16 -16.62
CA LEU A 263 -8.64 19.46 -16.52
C LEU A 263 -8.93 20.95 -16.73
N GLY A 264 -8.15 21.83 -16.09
CA GLY A 264 -8.31 23.28 -16.20
C GLY A 264 -8.11 23.78 -17.64
N THR A 265 -7.06 23.31 -18.31
CA THR A 265 -6.77 23.68 -19.71
C THR A 265 -7.80 23.10 -20.69
N GLY A 266 -8.28 21.87 -20.48
CA GLY A 266 -9.36 21.27 -21.27
C GLY A 266 -10.67 22.08 -21.19
N LEU A 267 -11.05 22.53 -19.98
CA LEU A 267 -12.24 23.35 -19.77
C LEU A 267 -12.12 24.75 -20.41
N VAL A 268 -10.93 25.36 -20.36
CA VAL A 268 -10.66 26.65 -21.02
C VAL A 268 -10.73 26.48 -22.55
N GLY A 269 -10.16 25.41 -23.09
CA GLY A 269 -10.22 25.09 -24.52
C GLY A 269 -11.66 24.91 -25.03
N LEU A 270 -12.50 24.17 -24.28
CA LEU A 270 -13.92 23.99 -24.62
C LEU A 270 -14.72 25.29 -24.58
N ARG A 271 -14.39 26.20 -23.65
CA ARG A 271 -15.06 27.52 -23.54
C ARG A 271 -14.61 28.48 -24.65
N ALA A 272 -13.35 28.42 -25.07
CA ALA A 272 -12.84 29.18 -26.21
C ALA A 272 -13.47 28.73 -27.54
N TRP A 273 -13.61 27.42 -27.73
CA TRP A 273 -14.24 26.84 -28.93
C TRP A 273 -15.73 27.21 -29.06
N ARG A 274 -16.46 27.27 -27.94
CA ARG A 274 -17.88 27.68 -27.92
C ARG A 274 -18.12 29.16 -28.24
N ARG A 275 -17.10 30.03 -28.16
CA ARG A 275 -17.22 31.46 -28.50
C ARG A 275 -16.87 31.79 -29.97
N GLN A 276 -16.40 30.79 -30.72
CA GLN A 276 -16.07 30.94 -32.15
C GLN A 276 -17.19 30.44 -33.09
N LYS A 277 -18.36 30.11 -32.54
CA LYS A 277 -19.61 29.93 -33.28
C LYS A 277 -20.56 31.06 -32.94
#